data_AF-R7YRE4-F1
#
_entry.id   AF-R7YRE4-F1
#
_cell.length_a   1.000
_cell.length_b   1.000
_cell.length_c   1.000
_cell.angle_alpha   90.00
_cell.angle_beta   90.00
_cell.angle_gamma   90.00
#
_symmetry.space_group_name_H-M   'P 1'
#
loop_
_entity.id
_entity.type
_entity.pdbx_description
1 polymer ?
#
loop_
_entity_poly.entity_id
_entity_poly.type
_entity_poly.pdbx_seq_one_letter_code
_entity_poly.pdbx_strand_id
1 'polypeptide(L)'
;MESEVQQLPQGEAEQLQPSTMRVSLEQVLSYLKKKDDTSRFLGLTLLRPLVDNESFRSNPEAISECWTALSTSYLRRLLRAEQNEQRSQAESRLLVDLAVGVLHAFSQLLPQEALESDKMISMSEGLIHSLIEANPDTTENALRMLLVICSTRKGTSGLLALEDLSPLIEICPQQPLALHCLKLMLLPEEEEAGAEGWSKKHSIITKLLLAYQGADATPAHAMLSDVLMSAEFPEAPPWLTLLISSVQKTFHRSPSGKAYKPAVILLANLTQHIPDTSTIWTEAPASSEDPSTSTSNSKPFAYLFIKATTIDIEATVPSLIELLREPAYKETAVRLSAAYTVLHGFFRYLVDLPEDQDSGMDPELLLNLYKEIDKTMSLTIEFLQDRWDAANAEGASVGRANAERESSPPARRRSSLEFSEASREEVLSIKRRVTSDPIFTAAASALAFWLSENDNEKLRDEAEEIMEILGSLHGAEDS
;
A
#
# COMPACT_ATOMS: atom_id res chain seq x y z
N MET A 1 25.13 19.54 68.29
CA MET A 1 26.04 19.08 67.22
C MET A 1 25.40 17.83 66.62
N GLU A 2 24.27 17.86 65.93
CA GLU A 2 23.76 18.75 64.85
C GLU A 2 24.78 18.96 63.73
N SER A 3 24.57 18.23 62.63
CA SER A 3 24.95 18.60 61.27
C SER A 3 23.90 18.01 60.32
N GLU A 4 23.38 18.89 59.49
CA GLU A 4 22.10 18.86 58.79
C GLU A 4 22.08 17.88 57.61
N VAL A 5 21.00 17.11 57.51
CA VAL A 5 20.54 16.46 56.28
C VAL A 5 19.44 17.35 55.72
N GLN A 6 19.73 18.08 54.64
CA GLN A 6 18.74 18.87 53.91
C GLN A 6 17.76 17.92 53.21
N GLN A 7 16.58 17.77 53.81
CA GLN A 7 15.41 17.16 53.21
C GLN A 7 14.80 18.13 52.20
N LEU A 8 14.61 17.67 50.96
CA LEU A 8 13.75 18.32 49.97
C LEU A 8 12.31 18.31 50.48
N PRO A 9 11.56 19.43 50.42
CA PRO A 9 10.20 19.48 50.94
C PRO A 9 9.26 18.67 50.05
N GLN A 10 8.78 17.54 50.60
CA GLN A 10 7.57 16.86 50.16
C GLN A 10 6.38 17.74 50.52
N GLY A 11 5.72 18.34 49.53
CA GLY A 11 4.45 19.03 49.78
C GLY A 11 4.05 20.13 48.80
N GLU A 12 4.12 19.90 47.48
CA GLU A 12 3.47 20.78 46.48
C GLU A 12 2.98 19.98 45.26
N ALA A 13 2.30 18.84 45.48
CA ALA A 13 1.72 18.01 44.41
C ALA A 13 0.19 18.14 44.27
N GLU A 14 -0.46 19.03 45.01
CA GLU A 14 -1.90 19.27 44.91
C GLU A 14 -2.19 20.77 44.79
N GLN A 15 -2.07 21.31 43.57
CA GLN A 15 -2.85 22.45 43.05
C GLN A 15 -2.37 22.82 41.63
N LEU A 16 -2.78 22.03 40.64
CA LEU A 16 -2.77 22.46 39.23
C LEU A 16 -4.23 22.67 38.80
N GLN A 17 -4.78 23.82 39.20
CA GLN A 17 -5.92 24.43 38.50
C GLN A 17 -5.38 25.53 37.57
N PRO A 18 -5.96 25.73 36.36
CA PRO A 18 -5.41 26.63 35.36
C PRO A 18 -5.78 28.07 35.72
N SER A 19 -4.95 28.73 36.52
CA SER A 19 -4.93 30.19 36.57
C SER A 19 -4.30 30.69 35.27
N THR A 20 -5.05 31.47 34.50
CA THR A 20 -4.64 32.10 33.24
C THR A 20 -3.48 33.07 33.47
N MET A 21 -2.26 32.54 33.59
CA MET A 21 -1.04 33.30 33.46
C MET A 21 -0.90 33.67 31.98
N ARG A 22 -0.87 34.97 31.67
CA ARG A 22 -0.48 35.43 30.32
C ARG A 22 1.01 35.13 30.15
N VAL A 23 1.32 33.94 29.68
CA VAL A 23 2.69 33.51 29.38
C VAL A 23 3.22 34.40 28.26
N SER A 24 4.29 35.17 28.52
CA SER A 24 4.93 35.98 27.48
C SER A 24 5.94 35.14 26.70
N LEU A 25 6.02 35.37 25.38
CA LEU A 25 6.98 34.71 24.51
C LEU A 25 8.43 34.92 24.98
N GLU A 26 8.75 36.13 25.45
CA GLU A 26 10.06 36.49 26.00
C GLU A 26 10.45 35.62 27.20
N GLN A 27 9.50 35.38 28.10
CA GLN A 27 9.71 34.54 29.26
C GLN A 27 9.99 33.08 28.85
N VAL A 28 9.20 32.53 27.91
CA VAL A 28 9.42 31.18 27.37
C VAL A 28 10.82 31.06 26.74
N LEU A 29 11.20 32.00 25.88
CA LEU A 29 12.51 32.01 25.25
C LEU A 29 13.66 32.11 26.27
N SER A 30 13.48 32.90 27.33
CA SER A 30 14.47 33.02 28.40
C SER A 30 14.73 31.71 29.14
N TYR A 31 13.72 30.84 29.25
CA TYR A 31 13.85 29.52 29.86
C TYR A 31 14.42 28.49 28.89
N LEU A 32 13.96 28.47 27.63
CA LEU A 32 14.44 27.51 26.62
C LEU A 32 15.93 27.67 26.28
N LYS A 33 16.42 28.92 26.25
CA LYS A 33 17.83 29.24 25.93
C LYS A 33 18.81 28.89 27.06
N LYS A 34 18.34 28.58 28.27
CA LYS A 34 19.21 28.20 29.41
C LYS A 34 19.84 26.83 29.20
N LYS A 35 20.90 26.56 29.98
CA LYS A 35 21.67 25.31 29.92
C LYS A 35 21.14 24.21 30.84
N ASP A 36 20.46 24.57 31.92
CA ASP A 36 19.94 23.63 32.91
C ASP A 36 18.61 23.00 32.46
N ASP A 37 18.45 21.71 32.76
CA ASP A 37 17.29 20.92 32.33
C ASP A 37 15.99 21.37 33.02
N THR A 38 16.06 21.88 34.25
CA THR A 38 14.89 22.38 34.99
C THR A 38 14.28 23.59 34.30
N SER A 39 15.12 24.58 33.93
CA SER A 39 14.64 25.75 33.18
C SER A 39 14.08 25.35 31.82
N ARG A 40 14.74 24.43 31.11
CA ARG A 40 14.23 23.96 29.81
C ARG A 40 12.90 23.23 29.94
N PHE A 41 12.75 22.39 30.96
CA PHE A 41 11.49 21.72 31.26
C PHE A 41 10.37 22.75 31.48
N LEU A 42 10.60 23.73 32.37
CA LEU A 42 9.65 24.80 32.62
C LEU A 42 9.32 25.58 31.34
N GLY A 43 10.33 25.87 30.52
CA GLY A 43 10.16 26.51 29.21
C GLY A 43 9.25 25.71 28.27
N LEU A 44 9.40 24.38 28.20
CA LEU A 44 8.53 23.51 27.39
C LEU A 44 7.09 23.49 27.92
N THR A 45 6.92 23.38 29.23
CA THR A 45 5.60 23.37 29.87
C THR A 45 4.85 24.68 29.62
N LEU A 46 5.56 25.81 29.65
CA LEU A 46 5.00 27.13 29.33
C LEU A 46 4.78 27.33 27.83
N LEU A 47 5.61 26.71 26.99
CA LEU A 47 5.47 26.76 25.53
C LEU A 47 4.20 26.02 25.09
N ARG A 48 3.88 24.87 25.69
CA ARG A 48 2.74 24.03 25.30
C ARG A 48 1.42 24.81 25.08
N PRO A 49 0.88 25.57 26.06
CA PRO A 49 -0.34 26.35 25.87
C PRO A 49 -0.16 27.53 24.90
N LEU A 50 1.07 28.02 24.72
CA LEU A 50 1.38 29.13 23.82
C LEU A 50 1.30 28.71 22.35
N VAL A 51 1.65 27.45 22.03
CA VAL A 51 1.55 26.92 20.66
C VAL A 51 0.09 26.81 20.17
N ASP A 52 -0.87 26.71 21.09
CA ASP A 52 -2.30 26.69 20.77
C ASP A 52 -2.92 28.09 20.63
N ASN A 53 -2.16 29.16 20.88
CA ASN A 53 -2.63 30.53 20.75
C ASN A 53 -2.59 31.00 19.28
N GLU A 54 -3.72 31.47 18.75
CA GLU A 54 -3.83 31.97 17.37
C GLU A 54 -2.85 33.11 17.03
N SER A 55 -2.55 33.98 18.00
CA SER A 55 -1.58 35.07 17.81
C SER A 55 -0.16 34.57 17.62
N PHE A 56 0.20 33.45 18.25
CA PHE A 56 1.49 32.80 18.04
C PHE A 56 1.52 32.04 16.71
N ARG A 57 0.45 31.30 16.40
CA ARG A 57 0.33 30.55 15.13
C ARG A 57 0.39 31.45 13.89
N SER A 58 -0.02 32.71 14.02
CA SER A 58 0.05 33.71 12.95
C SER A 58 1.41 34.42 12.85
N ASN A 59 2.38 34.09 13.71
CA ASN A 59 3.69 34.73 13.77
C ASN A 59 4.84 33.75 13.41
N PRO A 60 5.23 33.65 12.13
CA PRO A 60 6.26 32.71 11.69
C PRO A 60 7.64 33.00 12.28
N GLU A 61 7.96 34.27 12.57
CA GLU A 61 9.24 34.66 13.19
C GLU A 61 9.32 34.12 14.62
N ALA A 62 8.25 34.27 15.41
CA ALA A 62 8.18 33.74 16.77
C ALA A 62 8.25 32.21 16.80
N ILE A 63 7.59 31.54 15.86
CA ILE A 63 7.65 30.07 15.71
C ILE A 63 9.10 29.64 15.42
N SER A 64 9.75 30.29 14.45
CA SER A 64 11.14 29.99 14.09
C SER A 64 12.13 30.27 15.22
N GLU A 65 11.94 31.37 15.97
CA GLU A 65 12.79 31.69 17.12
C GLU A 65 12.64 30.66 18.24
N CYS A 66 11.40 30.27 18.58
CA CYS A 66 11.14 29.22 19.55
C CYS A 66 11.76 27.89 19.11
N TRP A 67 11.53 27.48 17.86
CA TRP A 67 12.11 26.26 17.31
C TRP A 67 13.63 26.27 17.45
N THR A 68 14.29 27.37 17.07
CA THR A 68 15.75 27.51 17.17
C THR A 68 16.24 27.43 18.61
N ALA A 69 15.50 28.01 19.57
CA ALA A 69 15.84 27.99 20.98
C ALA A 69 15.76 26.58 21.63
N LEU A 70 14.99 25.65 21.06
CA LEU A 70 14.86 24.29 21.58
C LEU A 70 16.18 23.52 21.49
N SER A 71 16.63 22.93 22.60
CA SER A 71 17.81 22.08 22.61
C SER A 71 17.51 20.68 22.05
N THR A 72 18.14 20.34 20.92
CA THR A 72 18.02 19.03 20.25
C THR A 72 18.45 17.87 21.14
N SER A 73 19.54 18.03 21.90
CA SER A 73 20.02 16.98 22.82
C SER A 73 19.07 16.79 24.02
N TYR A 74 18.49 17.88 24.52
CA TYR A 74 17.51 17.81 25.60
C TYR A 74 16.23 17.10 25.16
N LEU A 75 15.68 17.44 23.98
CA LEU A 75 14.49 16.78 23.43
C LEU A 75 14.71 15.28 23.20
N ARG A 76 15.86 14.88 22.63
CA ARG A 76 16.21 13.46 22.47
C ARG A 76 16.24 12.70 23.80
N ARG A 77 16.72 13.34 24.87
CA ARG A 77 16.72 12.75 26.21
C ARG A 77 15.33 12.61 26.80
N LEU A 78 14.42 13.55 26.51
CA LEU A 78 13.02 13.45 26.97
C LEU A 78 12.27 12.35 26.23
N LEU A 79 12.48 12.19 24.91
CA LEU A 79 11.87 11.13 24.11
C LEU A 79 12.31 9.72 24.54
N ARG A 80 13.49 9.59 25.14
CA ARG A 80 14.03 8.33 25.71
C ARG A 80 13.91 8.29 27.23
N ALA A 81 12.98 9.04 27.81
CA ALA A 81 12.79 9.02 29.25
C ALA A 81 12.20 7.67 29.67
N GLU A 82 13.01 6.87 30.37
CA GLU A 82 12.62 5.57 30.92
C GLU A 82 12.54 5.60 32.46
N GLN A 83 11.84 4.60 33.02
CA GLN A 83 11.82 4.35 34.45
C GLN A 83 13.22 3.97 34.95
N ASN A 84 13.60 4.52 36.10
CA ASN A 84 14.83 4.14 36.80
C ASN A 84 14.65 4.29 38.32
N GLU A 85 15.71 4.06 39.10
CA GLU A 85 15.66 4.15 40.57
C GLU A 85 15.19 5.53 41.08
N GLN A 86 15.36 6.59 40.28
CA GLN A 86 15.02 7.97 40.63
C GLN A 86 13.76 8.49 39.95
N ARG A 87 13.19 7.75 38.99
CA ARG A 87 12.07 8.19 38.15
C ARG A 87 11.05 7.09 37.99
N SER A 88 9.82 7.39 38.40
CA SER A 88 8.68 6.49 38.21
C SER A 88 8.31 6.36 36.72
N GLN A 89 7.58 5.29 36.40
CA GLN A 89 7.03 5.10 35.05
C GLN A 89 6.07 6.24 34.65
N ALA A 90 5.27 6.74 35.59
CA ALA A 90 4.33 7.83 35.36
C ALA A 90 5.06 9.13 34.99
N GLU A 91 6.13 9.49 35.72
CA GLU A 91 6.94 10.66 35.40
C GLU A 91 7.63 10.52 34.04
N SER A 92 8.15 9.33 33.73
CA SER A 92 8.79 9.05 32.44
C SER A 92 7.84 9.29 31.27
N ARG A 93 6.60 8.80 31.39
CA ARG A 93 5.54 9.03 30.40
C ARG A 93 5.19 10.51 30.24
N LEU A 94 5.05 11.25 31.33
CA LEU A 94 4.77 12.70 31.26
C LEU A 94 5.87 13.48 30.52
N LEU A 95 7.13 13.08 30.67
CA LEU A 95 8.25 13.69 29.94
C LEU A 95 8.19 13.40 28.43
N VAL A 96 7.89 12.16 28.06
CA VAL A 96 7.69 11.75 26.67
C VAL A 96 6.49 12.49 26.07
N ASP A 97 5.35 12.51 26.77
CA ASP A 97 4.11 13.17 26.35
C ASP A 97 4.33 14.67 26.09
N LEU A 98 5.06 15.35 26.98
CA LEU A 98 5.40 16.76 26.81
C LEU A 98 6.29 16.96 25.56
N ALA A 99 7.31 16.14 25.38
CA ALA A 99 8.24 16.25 24.26
C ALA A 99 7.53 16.00 22.92
N VAL A 100 6.79 14.89 22.81
CA VAL A 100 5.99 14.55 21.61
C VAL A 100 4.94 15.62 21.36
N GLY A 101 4.25 16.08 22.40
CA GLY A 101 3.25 17.14 22.27
C GLY A 101 3.82 18.42 21.66
N VAL A 102 4.93 18.92 22.22
CA VAL A 102 5.61 20.12 21.70
C VAL A 102 6.07 19.90 20.27
N LEU A 103 6.75 18.78 19.98
CA LEU A 103 7.27 18.52 18.65
C LEU A 103 6.17 18.36 17.60
N HIS A 104 5.05 17.70 17.92
CA HIS A 104 3.90 17.56 17.04
C HIS A 104 3.26 18.92 16.73
N ALA A 105 3.21 19.81 17.71
CA ALA A 105 2.71 21.16 17.48
C ALA A 105 3.65 21.94 16.53
N PHE A 106 4.97 21.79 16.66
CA PHE A 106 5.91 22.38 15.70
C PHE A 106 5.85 21.74 14.32
N SER A 107 5.61 20.43 14.19
CA SER A 107 5.49 19.80 12.87
C SER A 107 4.31 20.33 12.05
N GLN A 108 3.32 20.95 12.69
CA GLN A 108 2.18 21.60 12.03
C GLN A 108 2.40 23.08 11.70
N LEU A 109 3.37 23.73 12.35
CA LEU A 109 3.58 25.18 12.27
C LEU A 109 4.84 25.59 11.51
N LEU A 110 5.81 24.69 11.42
CA LEU A 110 7.07 24.96 10.75
C LEU A 110 6.91 24.96 9.22
N PRO A 111 7.66 25.82 8.51
CA PRO A 111 7.74 25.74 7.06
C PRO A 111 8.48 24.48 6.62
N GLN A 112 8.30 24.06 5.37
CA GLN A 112 8.82 22.80 4.85
C GLN A 112 10.34 22.67 5.00
N GLU A 113 11.10 23.76 4.81
CA GLU A 113 12.56 23.76 4.92
C GLU A 113 13.04 23.40 6.34
N ALA A 114 12.26 23.78 7.36
CA ALA A 114 12.56 23.45 8.74
C ALA A 114 12.18 22.00 9.10
N LEU A 115 11.17 21.43 8.43
CA LEU A 115 10.79 20.02 8.57
C LEU A 115 11.86 19.08 7.99
N GLU A 116 12.57 19.52 6.94
CA GLU A 116 13.70 18.81 6.32
C GLU A 116 15.05 19.05 7.02
N SER A 117 15.05 19.79 8.13
CA SER A 117 16.27 20.08 8.88
C SER A 117 16.81 18.83 9.60
N ASP A 118 18.14 18.75 9.74
CA ASP A 118 18.80 17.66 10.49
C ASP A 118 18.28 17.57 11.93
N LYS A 119 17.86 18.71 12.48
CA LYS A 119 17.25 18.78 13.80
C LYS A 119 15.96 17.97 13.87
N MET A 120 15.05 18.12 12.92
CA MET A 120 13.79 17.38 12.89
C MET A 120 14.05 15.88 12.69
N ILE A 121 14.88 15.53 11.71
CA ILE A 121 15.24 14.13 11.39
C ILE A 121 15.93 13.46 12.58
N SER A 122 16.77 14.18 13.33
CA SER A 122 17.43 13.62 14.52
C SER A 122 16.49 13.25 15.67
N MET A 123 15.21 13.64 15.60
CA MET A 123 14.19 13.21 16.58
C MET A 123 13.65 11.81 16.30
N SER A 124 13.80 11.29 15.07
CA SER A 124 13.16 10.04 14.62
C SER A 124 13.44 8.84 15.52
N GLU A 125 14.70 8.62 15.93
CA GLU A 125 15.06 7.50 16.81
C GLU A 125 14.34 7.58 18.16
N GLY A 126 14.24 8.78 18.75
CA GLY A 126 13.52 8.98 20.01
C GLY A 126 12.01 8.80 19.85
N LEU A 127 11.44 9.24 18.73
CA LEU A 127 10.02 9.06 18.43
C LEU A 127 9.67 7.58 18.25
N ILE A 128 10.50 6.82 17.52
CA ILE A 128 10.32 5.37 17.34
C ILE A 128 10.40 4.65 18.68
N HIS A 129 11.39 4.99 19.51
CA HIS A 129 11.52 4.41 20.84
C HIS A 129 10.28 4.68 21.72
N SER A 130 9.68 5.87 21.61
CA SER A 130 8.52 6.24 22.42
C SER A 130 7.25 5.43 22.11
N LEU A 131 7.17 4.73 20.97
CA LEU A 131 5.95 4.06 20.51
C LEU A 131 5.47 2.92 21.40
N ILE A 132 6.39 2.21 22.09
CA ILE A 132 6.04 0.99 22.86
C ILE A 132 5.40 1.34 24.21
N GLU A 133 5.88 2.39 24.89
CA GLU A 133 5.50 2.69 26.27
C GLU A 133 4.55 3.89 26.42
N ALA A 134 4.36 4.65 25.33
CA ALA A 134 3.50 5.82 25.30
C ALA A 134 2.02 5.45 25.42
N ASN A 135 1.24 6.43 25.88
CA ASN A 135 -0.22 6.32 25.80
C ASN A 135 -0.70 6.40 24.33
N PRO A 136 -1.96 6.04 24.02
CA PRO A 136 -2.46 6.03 22.64
C PRO A 136 -2.37 7.38 21.92
N ASP A 137 -2.69 8.49 22.59
CA ASP A 137 -2.68 9.83 21.99
C ASP A 137 -1.25 10.28 21.66
N THR A 138 -0.31 10.01 22.56
CA THR A 138 1.11 10.28 22.36
C THR A 138 1.68 9.41 21.25
N THR A 139 1.30 8.13 21.19
CA THR A 139 1.68 7.22 20.10
C THR A 139 1.20 7.76 18.75
N GLU A 140 -0.07 8.18 18.67
CA GLU A 140 -0.64 8.72 17.44
C GLU A 140 0.09 10.02 17.01
N ASN A 141 0.38 10.92 17.94
CA ASN A 141 1.12 12.15 17.67
C ASN A 141 2.57 11.87 17.21
N ALA A 142 3.24 10.91 17.84
CA ALA A 142 4.58 10.47 17.43
C ALA A 142 4.57 9.90 16.00
N LEU A 143 3.57 9.06 15.67
CA LEU A 143 3.40 8.50 14.33
C LEU A 143 3.07 9.58 13.29
N ARG A 144 2.22 10.56 13.61
CA ARG A 144 1.95 11.71 12.72
C ARG A 144 3.23 12.50 12.41
N MET A 145 4.08 12.69 13.42
CA MET A 145 5.36 13.36 13.19
C MET A 145 6.31 12.52 12.34
N LEU A 146 6.43 11.22 12.62
CA LEU A 146 7.23 10.31 11.80
C LEU A 146 6.75 10.32 10.35
N LEU A 147 5.42 10.38 10.13
CA LEU A 147 4.84 10.49 8.79
C LEU A 147 5.25 11.80 8.10
N VAL A 148 5.22 12.94 8.80
CA VAL A 148 5.72 14.22 8.26
C VAL A 148 7.18 14.12 7.87
N ILE A 149 8.02 13.46 8.69
CA ILE A 149 9.44 13.26 8.39
C ILE A 149 9.61 12.37 7.15
N CYS A 150 8.93 11.22 7.10
CA CYS A 150 8.99 10.27 5.97
C CYS A 150 8.34 10.79 4.68
N SER A 151 7.56 11.88 4.74
CA SER A 151 7.01 12.52 3.55
C SER A 151 8.06 13.32 2.77
N THR A 152 9.27 13.46 3.32
CA THR A 152 10.40 14.13 2.68
C THR A 152 11.49 13.12 2.34
N ARG A 153 12.17 13.32 1.21
CA ARG A 153 13.26 12.43 0.76
C ARG A 153 14.33 12.26 1.84
N LYS A 154 14.83 13.39 2.35
CA LYS A 154 15.87 13.42 3.38
C LYS A 154 15.43 12.74 4.68
N GLY A 155 14.17 12.89 5.07
CA GLY A 155 13.62 12.23 6.25
C GLY A 155 13.51 10.72 6.08
N THR A 156 13.05 10.24 4.93
CA THR A 156 13.03 8.81 4.58
C THR A 156 14.43 8.20 4.62
N SER A 157 15.41 8.81 3.96
CA SER A 157 16.80 8.35 4.03
C SER A 157 17.34 8.36 5.48
N GLY A 158 16.97 9.38 6.26
CA GLY A 158 17.32 9.49 7.67
C GLY A 158 16.75 8.38 8.55
N LEU A 159 15.49 7.98 8.34
CA LEU A 159 14.90 6.84 9.04
C LEU A 159 15.48 5.51 8.57
N LEU A 160 15.71 5.36 7.26
CA LEU A 160 16.41 4.21 6.69
C LEU A 160 17.86 4.12 7.18
N ALA A 161 18.45 5.15 7.77
CA ALA A 161 19.77 5.07 8.40
C ALA A 161 19.73 4.52 9.83
N LEU A 162 18.58 4.52 10.52
CA LEU A 162 18.46 4.14 11.93
C LEU A 162 18.71 2.64 12.17
N GLU A 163 19.49 2.29 13.17
CA GLU A 163 19.85 0.89 13.45
C GLU A 163 18.63 0.02 13.82
N ASP A 164 17.71 0.58 14.62
CA ASP A 164 16.53 -0.14 15.09
C ASP A 164 15.22 0.53 14.66
N LEU A 165 14.42 -0.23 13.92
CA LEU A 165 13.05 0.11 13.49
C LEU A 165 12.02 -0.84 14.09
N SER A 166 12.43 -1.76 14.97
CA SER A 166 11.56 -2.82 15.50
C SER A 166 10.33 -2.25 16.24
N PRO A 167 10.43 -1.19 17.07
CA PRO A 167 9.26 -0.57 17.69
C PRO A 167 8.20 -0.07 16.70
N LEU A 168 8.64 0.49 15.57
CA LEU A 168 7.74 0.96 14.50
C LEU A 168 7.08 -0.20 13.77
N ILE A 169 7.83 -1.29 13.54
CA ILE A 169 7.34 -2.49 12.85
C ILE A 169 6.35 -3.27 13.72
N GLU A 170 6.67 -3.45 15.01
CA GLU A 170 5.87 -4.23 15.95
C GLU A 170 4.47 -3.65 16.18
N ILE A 171 4.33 -2.32 16.12
CA ILE A 171 3.04 -1.65 16.33
C ILE A 171 2.17 -1.58 15.06
N CYS A 172 2.71 -1.95 13.89
CA CYS A 172 1.98 -1.90 12.62
C CYS A 172 0.64 -2.65 12.60
N PRO A 173 0.52 -3.86 13.20
CA PRO A 173 -0.77 -4.56 13.23
C PRO A 173 -1.87 -3.82 13.99
N GLN A 174 -1.52 -2.88 14.90
CA GLN A 174 -2.48 -2.11 15.68
C GLN A 174 -2.60 -0.64 15.21
N GLN A 175 -1.61 -0.12 14.49
CA GLN A 175 -1.52 1.30 14.13
C GLN A 175 -1.33 1.50 12.62
N PRO A 176 -2.39 1.87 11.88
CA PRO A 176 -2.31 2.10 10.42
C PRO A 176 -1.30 3.18 10.01
N LEU A 177 -1.08 4.20 10.86
CA LEU A 177 -0.10 5.25 10.59
C LEU A 177 1.34 4.73 10.58
N ALA A 178 1.65 3.72 11.40
CA ALA A 178 2.97 3.08 11.39
C ALA A 178 3.22 2.36 10.07
N LEU A 179 2.21 1.64 9.57
CA LEU A 179 2.27 0.99 8.27
C LEU A 179 2.43 2.01 7.12
N HIS A 180 1.79 3.18 7.21
CA HIS A 180 1.98 4.27 6.25
C HIS A 180 3.43 4.78 6.26
N CYS A 181 4.02 4.99 7.44
CA CYS A 181 5.43 5.38 7.53
C CYS A 181 6.33 4.36 6.82
N LEU A 182 6.14 3.06 7.08
CA LEU A 182 6.90 2.01 6.41
C LEU A 182 6.66 1.99 4.89
N LYS A 183 5.43 2.23 4.42
CA LYS A 183 5.14 2.34 2.98
C LYS A 183 6.03 3.38 2.32
N LEU A 184 6.06 4.61 2.85
CA LEU A 184 6.89 5.69 2.30
C LEU A 184 8.38 5.36 2.32
N MET A 185 8.84 4.66 3.37
CA MET A 185 10.23 4.21 3.47
C MET A 185 10.59 3.11 2.45
N LEU A 186 9.62 2.30 2.02
CA LEU A 186 9.85 1.17 1.11
C LEU A 186 9.70 1.56 -0.36
N LEU A 187 9.01 2.65 -0.68
CA LEU A 187 8.92 3.16 -2.04
C LEU A 187 10.32 3.46 -2.59
N PRO A 188 10.60 3.13 -3.86
CA PRO A 188 11.91 3.40 -4.47
C PRO A 188 12.10 4.90 -4.70
N GLU A 189 13.31 5.38 -4.43
CA GLU A 189 13.74 6.72 -4.84
C GLU A 189 14.49 6.66 -6.17
N GLU A 190 14.43 7.72 -6.99
CA GLU A 190 15.02 7.79 -8.34
C GLU A 190 16.54 7.46 -8.39
N GLU A 191 17.26 7.62 -7.28
CA GLU A 191 18.71 7.38 -7.19
C GLU A 191 19.08 6.00 -6.58
N GLU A 192 18.11 5.20 -6.12
CA GLU A 192 18.36 3.93 -5.42
C GLU A 192 18.46 2.69 -6.34
N ALA A 193 18.81 2.89 -7.61
CA ALA A 193 18.93 1.80 -8.58
C ALA A 193 20.13 0.88 -8.26
N GLY A 194 19.94 -0.10 -7.39
CA GLY A 194 20.94 -1.14 -7.10
C GLY A 194 20.54 -2.11 -5.99
N ALA A 195 21.16 -3.31 -6.01
CA ALA A 195 20.93 -4.37 -5.03
C ALA A 195 21.32 -3.95 -3.59
N GLU A 196 22.28 -3.04 -3.42
CA GLU A 196 22.71 -2.54 -2.10
C GLU A 196 21.62 -1.70 -1.40
N GLY A 197 20.81 -0.96 -2.16
CA GLY A 197 19.71 -0.14 -1.61
C GLY A 197 18.58 -0.98 -1.00
N TRP A 198 18.42 -2.22 -1.48
CA TRP A 198 17.32 -3.10 -1.07
C TRP A 198 17.60 -3.95 0.18
N SER A 199 18.86 -4.11 0.58
CA SER A 199 19.23 -4.99 1.70
C SER A 199 18.46 -4.67 2.99
N LYS A 200 18.40 -3.38 3.38
CA LYS A 200 17.66 -2.96 4.57
C LYS A 200 16.14 -3.03 4.37
N LYS A 201 15.65 -2.67 3.19
CA LYS A 201 14.22 -2.77 2.84
C LYS A 201 13.73 -4.22 2.92
N HIS A 202 14.52 -5.20 2.46
CA HIS A 202 14.23 -6.62 2.61
C HIS A 202 14.10 -7.06 4.07
N SER A 203 14.99 -6.58 4.95
CA SER A 203 14.90 -6.84 6.40
C SER A 203 13.62 -6.25 7.01
N ILE A 204 13.26 -5.02 6.64
CA ILE A 204 12.02 -4.36 7.08
C ILE A 204 10.79 -5.17 6.64
N ILE A 205 10.71 -5.56 5.35
CA ILE A 205 9.59 -6.36 4.82
C ILE A 205 9.49 -7.71 5.55
N THR A 206 10.62 -8.39 5.75
CA THR A 206 10.65 -9.66 6.48
C THR A 206 10.10 -9.51 7.89
N LYS A 207 10.62 -8.53 8.66
CA LYS A 207 10.15 -8.26 10.03
C LYS A 207 8.68 -7.85 10.08
N LEU A 208 8.21 -7.07 9.10
CA LEU A 208 6.80 -6.69 8.98
C LEU A 208 5.91 -7.92 8.81
N LEU A 209 6.26 -8.83 7.89
CA LEU A 209 5.51 -10.07 7.68
C LEU A 209 5.49 -10.96 8.92
N LEU A 210 6.59 -10.99 9.69
CA LEU A 210 6.64 -11.69 10.97
C LEU A 210 5.72 -11.05 12.01
N ALA A 211 5.68 -9.71 12.11
CA ALA A 211 4.81 -8.98 13.03
C ALA A 211 3.31 -9.27 12.80
N TYR A 212 2.93 -9.61 11.56
CA TYR A 212 1.56 -9.95 11.18
C TYR A 212 1.20 -11.45 11.30
N GLN A 213 2.09 -12.35 11.74
CA GLN A 213 1.79 -13.79 11.82
C GLN A 213 0.57 -14.15 12.70
N GLY A 214 0.31 -13.34 13.74
CA GLY A 214 -0.83 -13.49 14.66
C GLY A 214 -2.00 -12.53 14.42
N ALA A 215 -1.94 -11.70 13.37
CA ALA A 215 -2.92 -10.64 13.11
C ALA A 215 -3.52 -10.75 11.69
N ASP A 216 -4.44 -9.85 11.36
CA ASP A 216 -4.94 -9.72 9.99
C ASP A 216 -3.89 -9.04 9.12
N ALA A 217 -3.24 -9.81 8.24
CA ALA A 217 -2.17 -9.34 7.35
C ALA A 217 -2.69 -8.56 6.13
N THR A 218 -4.01 -8.46 5.94
CA THR A 218 -4.63 -7.80 4.78
C THR A 218 -4.11 -6.37 4.53
N PRO A 219 -3.95 -5.50 5.55
CA PRO A 219 -3.39 -4.15 5.34
C PRO A 219 -1.94 -4.18 4.86
N ALA A 220 -1.12 -5.09 5.40
CA ALA A 220 0.27 -5.25 4.98
C ALA A 220 0.37 -5.77 3.54
N HIS A 221 -0.50 -6.70 3.14
CA HIS A 221 -0.58 -7.18 1.75
C HIS A 221 -0.92 -6.06 0.77
N ALA A 222 -1.92 -5.22 1.11
CA ALA A 222 -2.28 -4.06 0.29
C ALA A 222 -1.11 -3.06 0.17
N MET A 223 -0.41 -2.77 1.27
CA MET A 223 0.75 -1.88 1.27
C MET A 223 1.89 -2.43 0.40
N LEU A 224 2.23 -3.71 0.55
CA LEU A 224 3.30 -4.34 -0.22
C LEU A 224 2.96 -4.42 -1.71
N SER A 225 1.69 -4.56 -2.05
CA SER A 225 1.22 -4.46 -3.44
C SER A 225 1.59 -3.12 -4.07
N ASP A 226 1.39 -2.00 -3.36
CA ASP A 226 1.76 -0.67 -3.85
C ASP A 226 3.28 -0.51 -4.02
N VAL A 227 4.06 -1.11 -3.11
CA VAL A 227 5.53 -1.10 -3.19
C VAL A 227 6.02 -1.88 -4.41
N LEU A 228 5.44 -3.04 -4.69
CA LEU A 228 5.78 -3.87 -5.85
C LEU A 228 5.53 -3.15 -7.18
N MET A 229 4.41 -2.43 -7.31
CA MET A 229 4.11 -1.69 -8.54
C MET A 229 5.15 -0.60 -8.87
N SER A 230 5.86 -0.13 -7.85
CA SER A 230 6.83 0.94 -8.00
C SER A 230 8.26 0.43 -8.15
N ALA A 231 8.52 -0.85 -7.85
CA ALA A 231 9.86 -1.42 -7.72
C ALA A 231 10.11 -2.54 -8.74
N GLU A 232 11.34 -2.58 -9.25
CA GLU A 232 11.81 -3.66 -10.12
C GLU A 232 12.71 -4.61 -9.33
N PHE A 233 12.47 -5.92 -9.48
CA PHE A 233 13.25 -6.97 -8.82
C PHE A 233 13.94 -7.84 -9.87
N PRO A 234 15.28 -7.76 -10.00
CA PRO A 234 16.01 -8.60 -10.96
C PRO A 234 16.05 -10.07 -10.54
N GLU A 235 15.93 -10.34 -9.24
CA GLU A 235 15.94 -11.67 -8.64
C GLU A 235 14.78 -11.80 -7.64
N ALA A 236 14.37 -13.04 -7.35
CA ALA A 236 13.34 -13.32 -6.37
C ALA A 236 13.77 -12.82 -4.97
N PRO A 237 12.99 -11.93 -4.33
CA PRO A 237 13.39 -11.34 -3.07
C PRO A 237 13.32 -12.39 -1.93
N PRO A 238 14.17 -12.26 -0.89
CA PRO A 238 14.29 -13.27 0.16
C PRO A 238 13.03 -13.44 1.03
N TRP A 239 12.13 -12.45 1.03
CA TRP A 239 10.87 -12.47 1.76
C TRP A 239 9.70 -13.03 0.92
N LEU A 240 9.90 -13.40 -0.34
CA LEU A 240 8.84 -13.85 -1.25
C LEU A 240 8.07 -15.04 -0.69
N THR A 241 8.78 -16.10 -0.26
CA THR A 241 8.16 -17.30 0.31
C THR A 241 7.36 -16.99 1.58
N LEU A 242 7.85 -16.06 2.41
CA LEU A 242 7.16 -15.64 3.63
C LEU A 242 5.88 -14.85 3.28
N LEU A 243 5.93 -13.98 2.27
CA LEU A 243 4.76 -13.25 1.79
C LEU A 243 3.71 -14.18 1.22
N ILE A 244 4.10 -15.13 0.35
CA ILE A 244 3.19 -16.11 -0.23
C ILE A 244 2.53 -16.93 0.88
N SER A 245 3.32 -17.46 1.83
CA SER A 245 2.77 -18.18 2.99
C SER A 245 1.80 -17.32 3.81
N SER A 246 2.08 -16.03 3.97
CA SER A 246 1.18 -15.09 4.65
C SER A 246 -0.15 -14.90 3.91
N VAL A 247 -0.11 -14.70 2.59
CA VAL A 247 -1.32 -14.60 1.74
C VAL A 247 -2.14 -15.88 1.81
N GLN A 248 -1.49 -17.03 1.63
CA GLN A 248 -2.13 -18.35 1.71
C GLN A 248 -2.82 -18.54 3.07
N LYS A 249 -2.14 -18.23 4.18
CA LYS A 249 -2.72 -18.34 5.54
C LYS A 249 -3.90 -17.38 5.76
N THR A 250 -3.78 -16.12 5.34
CA THR A 250 -4.86 -15.13 5.48
C THR A 250 -6.09 -15.56 4.70
N PHE A 251 -5.91 -16.03 3.47
CA PHE A 251 -7.01 -16.50 2.63
C PHE A 251 -7.71 -17.74 3.20
N HIS A 252 -6.95 -18.74 3.70
CA HIS A 252 -7.55 -19.93 4.33
C HIS A 252 -8.31 -19.61 5.62
N ARG A 253 -7.82 -18.66 6.43
CA ARG A 253 -8.49 -18.25 7.68
C ARG A 253 -9.83 -17.54 7.41
N SER A 254 -9.90 -16.75 6.34
CA SER A 254 -11.09 -15.98 6.01
C SER A 254 -11.19 -15.76 4.50
N PRO A 255 -11.73 -16.72 3.73
CA PRO A 255 -12.01 -16.55 2.30
C PRO A 255 -13.21 -15.61 2.15
N SER A 256 -12.98 -14.33 2.38
CA SER A 256 -13.95 -13.24 2.32
C SER A 256 -13.50 -12.22 1.29
N GLY A 257 -14.44 -11.43 0.74
CA GLY A 257 -14.12 -10.37 -0.21
C GLY A 257 -13.11 -9.35 0.33
N LYS A 258 -12.98 -9.20 1.66
CA LYS A 258 -12.01 -8.31 2.30
C LYS A 258 -10.57 -8.81 2.17
N ALA A 259 -10.35 -10.11 2.29
CA ALA A 259 -9.02 -10.73 2.14
C ALA A 259 -8.70 -11.01 0.66
N TYR A 260 -9.70 -11.39 -0.13
CA TYR A 260 -9.53 -11.71 -1.55
C TYR A 260 -9.05 -10.51 -2.38
N LYS A 261 -9.66 -9.32 -2.21
CA LYS A 261 -9.33 -8.14 -3.04
C LYS A 261 -7.85 -7.73 -2.94
N PRO A 262 -7.26 -7.55 -1.74
CA PRO A 262 -5.84 -7.22 -1.66
C PRO A 262 -4.94 -8.38 -2.10
N ALA A 263 -5.36 -9.63 -1.86
CA ALA A 263 -4.60 -10.80 -2.29
C ALA A 263 -4.52 -10.90 -3.82
N VAL A 264 -5.62 -10.72 -4.55
CA VAL A 264 -5.61 -10.85 -6.02
C VAL A 264 -4.75 -9.78 -6.69
N ILE A 265 -4.81 -8.54 -6.19
CA ILE A 265 -3.96 -7.44 -6.68
C ILE A 265 -2.49 -7.73 -6.35
N LEU A 266 -2.20 -8.15 -5.12
CA LEU A 266 -0.85 -8.48 -4.70
C LEU A 266 -0.26 -9.63 -5.55
N LEU A 267 -0.97 -10.73 -5.72
CA LEU A 267 -0.49 -11.87 -6.51
C LEU A 267 -0.33 -11.53 -7.99
N ALA A 268 -1.20 -10.68 -8.56
CA ALA A 268 -1.03 -10.15 -9.91
C ALA A 268 0.27 -9.36 -10.04
N ASN A 269 0.54 -8.45 -9.09
CA ASN A 269 1.76 -7.66 -9.07
C ASN A 269 3.02 -8.52 -8.87
N LEU A 270 2.96 -9.56 -8.02
CA LEU A 270 4.06 -10.53 -7.90
C LEU A 270 4.33 -11.21 -9.24
N THR A 271 3.27 -11.66 -9.93
CA THR A 271 3.37 -12.35 -11.23
C THR A 271 3.99 -11.45 -12.31
N GLN A 272 3.69 -10.15 -12.27
CA GLN A 272 4.18 -9.18 -13.27
C GLN A 272 5.61 -8.69 -12.98
N HIS A 273 5.97 -8.51 -11.70
CA HIS A 273 7.19 -7.79 -11.31
C HIS A 273 8.30 -8.67 -10.72
N ILE A 274 8.02 -9.93 -10.38
CA ILE A 274 9.00 -10.83 -9.77
C ILE A 274 9.27 -12.03 -10.70
N PRO A 275 10.55 -12.34 -10.98
CA PRO A 275 10.89 -13.54 -11.72
C PRO A 275 10.61 -14.80 -10.90
N ASP A 276 10.09 -15.84 -11.56
CA ASP A 276 9.74 -17.14 -10.98
C ASP A 276 8.77 -17.08 -9.79
N THR A 277 7.49 -17.06 -10.12
CA THR A 277 6.38 -17.05 -9.15
C THR A 277 5.70 -18.40 -9.01
N SER A 278 6.34 -19.50 -9.45
CA SER A 278 5.82 -20.87 -9.34
C SER A 278 5.40 -21.23 -7.92
N THR A 279 6.13 -20.71 -6.92
CA THR A 279 5.86 -20.93 -5.49
C THR A 279 4.51 -20.38 -5.01
N ILE A 280 3.86 -19.46 -5.75
CA ILE A 280 2.50 -18.96 -5.43
C ILE A 280 1.49 -20.11 -5.44
N TRP A 281 1.67 -21.02 -6.41
CA TRP A 281 0.70 -22.06 -6.74
C TRP A 281 0.95 -23.37 -5.99
N THR A 282 2.16 -23.56 -5.49
CA THR A 282 2.50 -24.69 -4.62
C THR A 282 2.14 -24.39 -3.17
N GLU A 283 1.77 -25.41 -2.40
CA GLU A 283 1.60 -25.25 -0.96
C GLU A 283 2.95 -24.92 -0.30
N ALA A 284 2.96 -23.91 0.58
CA ALA A 284 4.13 -23.64 1.38
C ALA A 284 4.52 -24.89 2.18
N PRO A 285 5.80 -25.29 2.24
CA PRO A 285 6.22 -26.42 3.05
C PRO A 285 5.76 -26.17 4.48
N ALA A 286 4.95 -27.08 5.02
CA ALA A 286 4.43 -26.97 6.37
C ALA A 286 5.59 -26.69 7.32
N SER A 287 5.63 -25.47 7.87
CA SER A 287 6.53 -25.15 8.97
C SER A 287 6.24 -26.17 10.07
N SER A 288 7.28 -26.91 10.45
CA SER A 288 7.27 -28.10 11.29
C SER A 288 6.67 -27.88 12.69
N GLU A 289 5.36 -27.73 12.78
CA GLU A 289 4.60 -27.80 14.02
C GLU A 289 3.40 -28.74 13.79
N ASP A 290 3.49 -29.89 14.47
CA ASP A 290 2.51 -30.99 14.59
C ASP A 290 2.19 -31.87 13.37
N PRO A 291 2.80 -33.08 13.28
CA PRO A 291 2.39 -34.13 12.34
C PRO A 291 1.06 -34.81 12.73
N SER A 292 0.34 -34.32 13.73
CA SER A 292 -0.93 -34.90 14.22
C SER A 292 -2.20 -34.22 13.70
N THR A 293 -2.09 -33.16 12.89
CA THR A 293 -3.23 -32.59 12.16
C THR A 293 -3.02 -32.67 10.65
N SER A 294 -2.65 -33.84 10.15
CA SER A 294 -2.87 -34.19 8.74
C SER A 294 -4.37 -34.38 8.51
N THR A 295 -5.16 -33.30 8.53
CA THR A 295 -6.48 -33.34 7.91
C THR A 295 -6.27 -33.38 6.41
N SER A 296 -6.23 -34.60 5.87
CA SER A 296 -6.11 -34.97 4.46
C SER A 296 -7.29 -34.51 3.59
N ASN A 297 -7.92 -33.35 3.89
CA ASN A 297 -9.18 -32.90 3.32
C ASN A 297 -9.26 -31.38 3.06
N SER A 298 -8.24 -30.57 3.36
CA SER A 298 -8.26 -29.16 2.94
C SER A 298 -7.87 -29.07 1.46
N LYS A 299 -8.73 -28.46 0.65
CA LYS A 299 -8.42 -28.23 -0.76
C LYS A 299 -7.20 -27.30 -0.89
N PRO A 300 -6.32 -27.51 -1.89
CA PRO A 300 -5.13 -26.69 -2.06
C PRO A 300 -5.44 -25.21 -2.25
N PHE A 301 -4.51 -24.35 -1.84
CA PHE A 301 -4.62 -22.89 -2.00
C PHE A 301 -4.96 -22.51 -3.44
N ALA A 302 -4.17 -23.00 -4.41
CA ALA A 302 -4.32 -22.66 -5.82
C ALA A 302 -5.74 -22.96 -6.31
N TYR A 303 -6.29 -24.13 -5.95
CA TYR A 303 -7.67 -24.49 -6.30
C TYR A 303 -8.69 -23.51 -5.72
N LEU A 304 -8.61 -23.23 -4.42
CA LEU A 304 -9.58 -22.35 -3.75
C LEU A 304 -9.48 -20.91 -4.27
N PHE A 305 -8.26 -20.44 -4.52
CA PHE A 305 -8.00 -19.07 -4.95
C PHE A 305 -8.46 -18.86 -6.40
N ILE A 306 -8.10 -19.75 -7.32
CA ILE A 306 -8.53 -19.67 -8.72
C ILE A 306 -10.04 -19.79 -8.83
N LYS A 307 -10.67 -20.68 -8.05
CA LYS A 307 -12.13 -20.77 -7.98
C LYS A 307 -12.78 -19.47 -7.47
N ALA A 308 -12.19 -18.83 -6.46
CA ALA A 308 -12.69 -17.53 -6.00
C ALA A 308 -12.52 -16.46 -7.08
N THR A 309 -11.42 -16.51 -7.85
CA THR A 309 -11.15 -15.61 -8.97
C THR A 309 -12.15 -15.78 -10.11
N THR A 310 -12.45 -17.01 -10.52
CA THR A 310 -13.48 -17.25 -11.56
C THR A 310 -14.85 -16.80 -11.10
N ILE A 311 -15.27 -17.14 -9.87
CA ILE A 311 -16.55 -16.68 -9.30
C ILE A 311 -16.65 -15.15 -9.30
N ASP A 312 -15.56 -14.46 -8.93
CA ASP A 312 -15.53 -13.00 -8.90
C ASP A 312 -15.70 -12.37 -10.28
N ILE A 313 -15.01 -12.93 -11.28
CA ILE A 313 -15.13 -12.51 -12.68
C ILE A 313 -16.57 -12.74 -13.16
N GLU A 314 -17.08 -13.97 -13.01
CA GLU A 314 -18.44 -14.34 -13.43
C GLU A 314 -19.52 -13.45 -12.78
N ALA A 315 -19.34 -13.07 -11.52
CA ALA A 315 -20.29 -12.23 -10.80
C ALA A 315 -20.23 -10.75 -11.21
N THR A 316 -19.07 -10.28 -11.68
CA THR A 316 -18.85 -8.84 -11.92
C THR A 316 -18.98 -8.46 -13.40
N VAL A 317 -18.38 -9.26 -14.29
CA VAL A 317 -18.24 -8.95 -15.72
C VAL A 317 -19.58 -8.60 -16.39
N PRO A 318 -20.70 -9.32 -16.16
CA PRO A 318 -21.96 -9.01 -16.83
C PRO A 318 -22.50 -7.59 -16.55
N SER A 319 -22.16 -7.00 -15.40
CA SER A 319 -22.58 -5.65 -15.01
C SER A 319 -21.59 -4.55 -15.42
N LEU A 320 -20.41 -4.93 -15.91
CA LEU A 320 -19.29 -4.00 -16.04
C LEU A 320 -19.49 -2.96 -17.15
N ILE A 321 -20.18 -3.34 -18.24
CA ILE A 321 -20.51 -2.44 -19.34
C ILE A 321 -21.44 -1.31 -18.89
N GLU A 322 -22.40 -1.61 -18.00
CA GLU A 322 -23.30 -0.59 -17.44
C GLU A 322 -22.55 0.43 -16.59
N LEU A 323 -21.44 0.02 -15.97
CA LEU A 323 -20.61 0.86 -15.13
C LEU A 323 -19.64 1.75 -15.90
N LEU A 324 -19.48 1.61 -17.23
CA LEU A 324 -18.43 2.31 -18.01
C LEU A 324 -18.33 3.83 -17.77
N ARG A 325 -19.44 4.48 -17.42
CA ARG A 325 -19.51 5.93 -17.18
C ARG A 325 -19.45 6.32 -15.70
N GLU A 326 -19.46 5.33 -14.81
CA GLU A 326 -19.45 5.52 -13.36
C GLU A 326 -18.00 5.58 -12.83
N PRO A 327 -17.73 6.38 -11.78
CA PRO A 327 -16.41 6.42 -11.16
C PRO A 327 -15.99 5.07 -10.57
N ALA A 328 -16.96 4.21 -10.24
CA ALA A 328 -16.73 2.86 -9.74
C ALA A 328 -16.13 1.90 -10.78
N TYR A 329 -16.21 2.21 -12.08
CA TYR A 329 -15.63 1.38 -13.14
C TYR A 329 -14.14 1.19 -12.94
N LYS A 330 -13.40 2.28 -12.68
CA LYS A 330 -11.94 2.26 -12.64
C LYS A 330 -11.41 1.30 -11.58
N GLU A 331 -11.95 1.35 -10.37
CA GLU A 331 -11.57 0.44 -9.29
C GLU A 331 -11.89 -1.02 -9.65
N THR A 332 -13.07 -1.24 -10.23
CA THR A 332 -13.53 -2.57 -10.62
C THR A 332 -12.69 -3.16 -11.75
N ALA A 333 -12.36 -2.36 -12.76
CA ALA A 333 -11.54 -2.75 -13.91
C ALA A 333 -10.10 -3.07 -13.50
N VAL A 334 -9.49 -2.29 -12.60
CA VAL A 334 -8.14 -2.60 -12.06
C VAL A 334 -8.14 -3.94 -11.32
N ARG A 335 -9.14 -4.17 -10.47
CA ARG A 335 -9.26 -5.43 -9.73
C ARG A 335 -9.49 -6.63 -10.65
N LEU A 336 -10.34 -6.50 -11.67
CA LEU A 336 -10.58 -7.58 -12.63
C LEU A 336 -9.37 -7.80 -13.55
N SER A 337 -8.65 -6.75 -13.91
CA SER A 337 -7.36 -6.86 -14.61
C SER A 337 -6.36 -7.70 -13.80
N ALA A 338 -6.27 -7.46 -12.49
CA ALA A 338 -5.48 -8.30 -11.59
C ALA A 338 -5.99 -9.76 -11.55
N ALA A 339 -7.30 -9.98 -11.52
CA ALA A 339 -7.91 -11.32 -11.57
C ALA A 339 -7.51 -12.09 -12.84
N TYR A 340 -7.58 -11.45 -14.02
CA TYR A 340 -7.13 -12.07 -15.27
C TYR A 340 -5.61 -12.30 -15.31
N THR A 341 -4.82 -11.39 -14.73
CA THR A 341 -3.37 -11.58 -14.60
C THR A 341 -3.03 -12.82 -13.75
N VAL A 342 -3.75 -13.00 -12.64
CA VAL A 342 -3.63 -14.20 -11.79
C VAL A 342 -4.00 -15.47 -12.56
N LEU A 343 -5.09 -15.46 -13.33
CA LEU A 343 -5.46 -16.59 -14.19
C LEU A 343 -4.37 -16.91 -15.22
N HIS A 344 -3.86 -15.89 -15.91
CA HIS A 344 -2.77 -16.04 -16.87
C HIS A 344 -1.51 -16.63 -16.23
N GLY A 345 -1.12 -16.12 -15.05
CA GLY A 345 0.01 -16.66 -14.29
C GLY A 345 -0.18 -18.12 -13.85
N PHE A 346 -1.41 -18.49 -13.49
CA PHE A 346 -1.75 -19.87 -13.15
C PHE A 346 -1.68 -20.80 -14.36
N PHE A 347 -2.19 -20.38 -15.52
CA PHE A 347 -2.10 -21.18 -16.75
C PHE A 347 -0.65 -21.41 -17.14
N ARG A 348 0.16 -20.36 -17.09
CA ARG A 348 1.59 -20.46 -17.32
C ARG A 348 2.25 -21.46 -16.38
N TYR A 349 1.94 -21.41 -15.08
CA TYR A 349 2.45 -22.38 -14.11
C TYR A 349 2.10 -23.83 -14.48
N LEU A 350 0.86 -24.09 -14.93
CA LEU A 350 0.46 -25.44 -15.33
C LEU A 350 1.21 -25.95 -16.56
N VAL A 351 1.48 -25.06 -17.53
CA VAL A 351 2.23 -25.40 -18.75
C VAL A 351 3.72 -25.58 -18.47
N ASP A 352 4.29 -24.73 -17.62
CA ASP A 352 5.70 -24.76 -17.24
C ASP A 352 6.01 -25.91 -16.25
N LEU A 353 5.00 -26.63 -15.76
CA LEU A 353 5.15 -27.73 -14.81
C LEU A 353 5.86 -28.92 -15.49
N PRO A 354 7.01 -29.39 -14.95
CA PRO A 354 7.67 -30.58 -15.47
C PRO A 354 6.77 -31.81 -15.37
N GLU A 355 6.84 -32.73 -16.34
CA GLU A 355 6.02 -33.96 -16.37
C GLU A 355 6.16 -34.82 -15.10
N ASP A 356 7.31 -34.75 -14.42
CA ASP A 356 7.61 -35.50 -13.20
C ASP A 356 7.18 -34.79 -11.91
N GLN A 357 6.71 -33.54 -11.98
CA GLN A 357 6.33 -32.73 -10.83
C GLN A 357 4.81 -32.72 -10.65
N ASP A 358 4.35 -33.05 -9.43
CA ASP A 358 2.94 -32.95 -9.08
C ASP A 358 2.54 -31.47 -8.91
N SER A 359 1.44 -31.08 -9.52
CA SER A 359 0.80 -29.77 -9.35
C SER A 359 0.35 -29.49 -7.91
N GLY A 360 0.28 -30.54 -7.08
CA GLY A 360 -0.25 -30.50 -5.72
C GLY A 360 -1.79 -30.52 -5.68
N MET A 361 -2.45 -30.72 -6.82
CA MET A 361 -3.90 -30.79 -6.96
C MET A 361 -4.33 -32.15 -7.51
N ASP A 362 -5.40 -32.70 -6.93
CA ASP A 362 -6.07 -33.90 -7.45
C ASP A 362 -6.58 -33.64 -8.89
N PRO A 363 -6.40 -34.58 -9.83
CA PRO A 363 -6.95 -34.48 -11.19
C PRO A 363 -8.44 -34.11 -11.25
N GLU A 364 -9.27 -34.54 -10.30
CA GLU A 364 -10.69 -34.15 -10.25
C GLU A 364 -10.87 -32.65 -9.95
N LEU A 365 -10.01 -32.08 -9.12
CA LEU A 365 -10.02 -30.64 -8.82
C LEU A 365 -9.59 -29.82 -10.04
N LEU A 366 -8.55 -30.27 -10.75
CA LEU A 366 -8.11 -29.65 -12.01
C LEU A 366 -9.21 -29.71 -13.07
N LEU A 367 -9.89 -30.84 -13.24
CA LEU A 367 -11.00 -30.96 -14.18
C LEU A 367 -12.18 -30.04 -13.83
N ASN A 368 -12.44 -29.84 -12.54
CA ASN A 368 -13.46 -28.90 -12.10
C ASN A 368 -13.07 -27.44 -12.39
N LEU A 369 -11.81 -27.06 -12.13
CA LEU A 369 -11.31 -25.73 -12.50
C LEU A 369 -11.38 -25.51 -14.00
N TYR A 370 -10.96 -26.49 -14.79
CA TYR A 370 -11.02 -26.43 -16.26
C TYR A 370 -12.43 -26.06 -16.75
N LYS A 371 -13.48 -26.71 -16.23
CA LYS A 371 -14.87 -26.41 -16.60
C LYS A 371 -15.32 -25.00 -16.17
N GLU A 372 -14.89 -24.56 -14.99
CA GLU A 372 -15.21 -23.24 -14.45
C GLU A 372 -14.48 -22.13 -15.24
N ILE A 373 -13.22 -22.36 -15.61
CA ILE A 373 -12.43 -21.46 -16.45
C ILE A 373 -13.04 -21.36 -17.85
N ASP A 374 -13.40 -22.49 -18.48
CA ASP A 374 -14.05 -22.49 -19.81
C ASP A 374 -15.31 -21.62 -19.81
N LYS A 375 -16.18 -21.80 -18.80
CA LYS A 375 -17.38 -20.96 -18.64
C LYS A 375 -17.02 -19.49 -18.43
N THR A 376 -16.00 -19.21 -17.60
CA THR A 376 -15.53 -17.84 -17.35
C THR A 376 -15.05 -17.20 -18.65
N MET A 377 -14.29 -17.93 -19.46
CA MET A 377 -13.74 -17.45 -20.74
C MET A 377 -14.83 -17.17 -21.78
N SER A 378 -15.90 -17.96 -21.85
CA SER A 378 -17.05 -17.62 -22.71
C SER A 378 -17.65 -16.25 -22.32
N LEU A 379 -17.82 -15.97 -21.02
CA LEU A 379 -18.29 -14.65 -20.56
C LEU A 379 -17.26 -13.54 -20.84
N THR A 380 -15.97 -13.87 -20.79
CA THR A 380 -14.90 -12.94 -21.16
C THR A 380 -14.97 -12.55 -22.63
N ILE A 381 -15.24 -13.50 -23.53
CA ILE A 381 -15.41 -13.24 -24.97
C ILE A 381 -16.55 -12.25 -25.20
N GLU A 382 -17.73 -12.51 -24.62
CA GLU A 382 -18.90 -11.61 -24.72
C GLU A 382 -18.55 -10.20 -24.22
N PHE A 383 -17.88 -10.10 -23.08
CA PHE A 383 -17.46 -8.81 -22.54
C PHE A 383 -16.48 -8.06 -23.46
N LEU A 384 -15.50 -8.75 -24.03
CA LEU A 384 -14.53 -8.13 -24.93
C LEU A 384 -15.23 -7.61 -26.20
N GLN A 385 -16.22 -8.34 -26.71
CA GLN A 385 -17.05 -7.92 -27.85
C GLN A 385 -17.86 -6.68 -27.49
N ASP A 386 -18.61 -6.72 -26.39
CA ASP A 386 -19.41 -5.60 -25.92
C ASP A 386 -18.57 -4.34 -25.67
N ARG A 387 -17.36 -4.52 -25.12
CA ARG A 387 -16.45 -3.41 -24.83
C ARG A 387 -15.87 -2.79 -26.09
N TRP A 388 -15.56 -3.60 -27.09
CA TRP A 388 -15.14 -3.17 -28.42
C TRP A 388 -16.25 -2.39 -29.12
N ASP A 389 -17.48 -2.92 -29.11
CA ASP A 389 -18.65 -2.28 -29.68
C ASP A 389 -18.97 -0.94 -28.99
N ALA A 390 -18.86 -0.88 -27.67
CA ALA A 390 -18.99 0.37 -26.92
C ALA A 390 -17.93 1.39 -27.34
N ALA A 391 -16.67 0.97 -27.52
CA ALA A 391 -15.60 1.85 -27.97
C ALA A 391 -15.86 2.39 -29.40
N ASN A 392 -16.33 1.54 -30.30
CA ASN A 392 -16.72 1.91 -31.66
C ASN A 392 -17.90 2.89 -31.67
N ALA A 393 -18.94 2.62 -30.88
CA ALA A 393 -20.11 3.49 -30.77
C ALA A 393 -19.73 4.88 -30.22
N GLU A 394 -18.84 4.94 -29.22
CA GLU A 394 -18.32 6.20 -28.71
C GLU A 394 -17.41 6.91 -29.72
N GLY A 395 -16.58 6.18 -30.47
CA GLY A 395 -15.74 6.72 -31.55
C GLY A 395 -16.59 7.39 -32.64
N ALA A 396 -17.60 6.67 -33.13
CA ALA A 396 -18.54 7.13 -34.15
C ALA A 396 -19.37 8.35 -33.69
N SER A 397 -19.65 8.47 -32.39
CA SER A 397 -20.36 9.63 -31.82
C SER A 397 -19.51 10.92 -31.85
N VAL A 398 -18.19 10.80 -31.67
CA VAL A 398 -17.23 11.91 -31.79
C VAL A 398 -16.97 12.24 -33.26
N GLY A 399 -16.86 11.22 -34.11
CA GLY A 399 -16.79 11.38 -35.56
C GLY A 399 -18.02 12.10 -36.13
N ARG A 400 -19.23 11.78 -35.66
CA ARG A 400 -20.46 12.49 -36.00
C ARG A 400 -20.53 13.91 -35.45
N ALA A 401 -20.05 14.18 -34.23
CA ALA A 401 -20.01 15.55 -33.71
C ALA A 401 -19.05 16.46 -34.51
N ASN A 402 -17.98 15.88 -35.06
CA ASN A 402 -17.05 16.56 -35.97
C ASN A 402 -17.64 16.68 -37.39
N ALA A 403 -18.32 15.66 -37.89
CA ALA A 403 -18.99 15.68 -39.20
C ALA A 403 -20.27 16.55 -39.21
N GLU A 404 -20.98 16.70 -38.10
CA GLU A 404 -22.14 17.61 -37.98
C GLU A 404 -21.73 19.09 -37.96
N ARG A 405 -20.45 19.39 -37.64
CA ARG A 405 -19.85 20.71 -37.94
C ARG A 405 -19.55 20.89 -39.42
N GLU A 406 -19.52 19.81 -40.19
CA GLU A 406 -19.29 19.76 -41.64
C GLU A 406 -20.47 19.11 -42.38
N SER A 407 -21.67 19.70 -42.26
CA SER A 407 -22.87 19.50 -43.12
C SER A 407 -23.75 18.23 -42.95
N SER A 408 -25.04 18.37 -43.29
CA SER A 408 -26.23 17.50 -43.01
C SER A 408 -26.80 16.81 -44.30
N PRO A 409 -27.81 15.88 -44.29
CA PRO A 409 -28.40 15.00 -43.25
C PRO A 409 -28.65 13.52 -43.78
N PRO A 410 -29.60 12.67 -43.30
CA PRO A 410 -29.29 11.35 -42.72
C PRO A 410 -29.75 10.13 -43.55
N ALA A 411 -29.02 9.01 -43.48
CA ALA A 411 -29.51 7.72 -43.93
C ALA A 411 -29.36 6.66 -42.83
N ARG A 412 -30.50 6.11 -42.41
CA ARG A 412 -30.60 4.89 -41.60
C ARG A 412 -29.95 3.72 -42.37
N ARG A 413 -28.89 3.13 -41.83
CA ARG A 413 -28.54 1.71 -42.09
C ARG A 413 -27.97 1.09 -40.82
N ARG A 414 -28.51 -0.08 -40.50
CA ARG A 414 -27.83 -1.12 -39.72
C ARG A 414 -26.78 -1.75 -40.66
N SER A 415 -25.55 -1.90 -40.21
CA SER A 415 -24.47 -2.68 -40.83
C SER A 415 -23.56 -3.09 -39.67
N SER A 416 -23.35 -4.39 -39.40
CA SER A 416 -22.56 -5.34 -40.20
C SER A 416 -21.20 -4.75 -40.55
N LEU A 417 -20.15 -5.36 -39.98
CA LEU A 417 -18.73 -5.15 -40.23
C LEU A 417 -18.42 -4.57 -41.63
N GLU A 418 -18.40 -3.25 -41.74
CA GLU A 418 -17.88 -2.53 -42.91
C GLU A 418 -16.91 -1.48 -42.38
N PHE A 419 -15.61 -1.80 -42.39
CA PHE A 419 -14.50 -0.86 -42.26
C PHE A 419 -14.39 0.04 -43.52
N SER A 420 -15.51 0.59 -43.98
CA SER A 420 -15.55 1.50 -45.13
C SER A 420 -15.66 2.93 -44.63
N GLU A 421 -14.53 3.64 -44.63
CA GLU A 421 -14.36 5.07 -44.35
C GLU A 421 -14.30 5.52 -42.88
N ALA A 422 -13.81 4.68 -41.95
CA ALA A 422 -13.30 5.21 -40.68
C ALA A 422 -11.98 5.95 -40.94
N SER A 423 -11.88 7.21 -40.51
CA SER A 423 -10.61 7.95 -40.62
C SER A 423 -9.52 7.23 -39.81
N ARG A 424 -8.25 7.27 -40.25
CA ARG A 424 -7.11 6.69 -39.51
C ARG A 424 -7.08 7.15 -38.05
N GLU A 425 -7.47 8.40 -37.80
CA GLU A 425 -7.56 8.97 -36.45
C GLU A 425 -8.65 8.33 -35.59
N GLU A 426 -9.78 7.96 -36.18
CA GLU A 426 -10.89 7.28 -35.49
C GLU A 426 -10.47 5.86 -35.06
N VAL A 427 -9.85 5.10 -35.95
CA VAL A 427 -9.29 3.75 -35.63
C VAL A 427 -8.23 3.84 -34.53
N LEU A 428 -7.31 4.80 -34.63
CA LEU A 428 -6.29 5.04 -33.59
C LEU A 428 -6.90 5.52 -32.26
N SER A 429 -8.06 6.20 -32.29
CA SER A 429 -8.77 6.62 -31.08
C SER A 429 -9.46 5.46 -30.39
N ILE A 430 -10.10 4.57 -31.15
CA ILE A 430 -10.73 3.34 -30.65
C ILE A 430 -9.65 2.43 -30.06
N LYS A 431 -8.56 2.19 -30.81
CA LYS A 431 -7.39 1.44 -30.33
C LYS A 431 -6.90 1.98 -28.99
N ARG A 432 -6.63 3.28 -28.89
CA ARG A 432 -6.17 3.89 -27.64
C ARG A 432 -7.14 3.69 -26.48
N ARG A 433 -8.46 3.81 -26.70
CA ARG A 433 -9.47 3.63 -25.64
C ARG A 433 -9.48 2.19 -25.13
N VAL A 434 -9.45 1.23 -26.04
CA VAL A 434 -9.50 -0.20 -25.74
C VAL A 434 -8.20 -0.65 -25.09
N THR A 435 -7.03 -0.27 -25.62
CA THR A 435 -5.73 -0.63 -25.05
C THR A 435 -5.39 0.12 -23.77
N SER A 436 -6.00 1.29 -23.53
CA SER A 436 -5.88 2.01 -22.25
C SER A 436 -6.72 1.39 -21.14
N ASP A 437 -7.62 0.47 -21.47
CA ASP A 437 -8.48 -0.19 -20.51
C ASP A 437 -7.76 -1.40 -19.89
N PRO A 438 -7.40 -1.36 -18.60
CA PRO A 438 -6.55 -2.38 -18.00
C PRO A 438 -7.21 -3.76 -17.97
N ILE A 439 -8.55 -3.84 -17.91
CA ILE A 439 -9.24 -5.13 -17.94
C ILE A 439 -9.21 -5.74 -19.35
N PHE A 440 -9.33 -4.93 -20.41
CA PHE A 440 -9.39 -5.46 -21.78
C PHE A 440 -8.10 -6.18 -22.15
N THR A 441 -6.94 -5.56 -21.89
CA THR A 441 -5.64 -6.14 -22.22
C THR A 441 -5.33 -7.38 -21.40
N ALA A 442 -5.62 -7.35 -20.09
CA ALA A 442 -5.41 -8.50 -19.21
C ALA A 442 -6.34 -9.68 -19.57
N ALA A 443 -7.62 -9.40 -19.83
CA ALA A 443 -8.60 -10.39 -20.25
C ALA A 443 -8.23 -11.03 -21.59
N ALA A 444 -7.88 -10.22 -22.59
CA ALA A 444 -7.43 -10.71 -23.89
C ALA A 444 -6.17 -11.58 -23.77
N SER A 445 -5.22 -11.19 -22.92
CA SER A 445 -3.98 -11.97 -22.70
C SER A 445 -4.24 -13.31 -22.01
N ALA A 446 -5.13 -13.33 -21.02
CA ALA A 446 -5.52 -14.57 -20.35
C ALA A 446 -6.30 -15.50 -21.30
N LEU A 447 -7.22 -14.95 -22.09
CA LEU A 447 -8.00 -15.70 -23.08
C LEU A 447 -7.11 -16.27 -24.20
N ALA A 448 -6.21 -15.47 -24.76
CA ALA A 448 -5.31 -15.91 -25.81
C ALA A 448 -4.42 -17.08 -25.35
N PHE A 449 -3.88 -16.99 -24.13
CA PHE A 449 -3.11 -18.08 -23.53
C PHE A 449 -3.97 -19.33 -23.28
N TRP A 450 -5.20 -19.15 -22.79
CA TRP A 450 -6.10 -20.29 -22.58
C TRP A 450 -6.43 -21.01 -23.90
N LEU A 451 -6.73 -20.27 -24.96
CA LEU A 451 -7.09 -20.83 -26.28
C LEU A 451 -5.90 -21.52 -26.98
N SER A 452 -4.66 -21.06 -26.74
CA SER A 452 -3.48 -21.69 -27.35
C SER A 452 -3.24 -23.09 -26.81
N GLU A 453 -3.52 -23.31 -25.53
CA GLU A 453 -3.29 -24.59 -24.84
C GLU A 453 -4.54 -25.48 -24.75
N ASN A 454 -5.73 -24.95 -25.07
CA ASN A 454 -6.99 -25.66 -24.93
C ASN A 454 -7.59 -26.06 -26.29
N ASP A 455 -7.95 -27.34 -26.43
CA ASP A 455 -8.58 -27.94 -27.61
C ASP A 455 -10.11 -27.79 -27.68
N ASN A 456 -10.71 -26.92 -26.86
CA ASN A 456 -12.14 -26.65 -26.92
C ASN A 456 -12.52 -25.88 -28.20
N GLU A 457 -12.87 -26.61 -29.26
CA GLU A 457 -13.29 -26.07 -30.56
C GLU A 457 -14.43 -25.05 -30.43
N LYS A 458 -15.43 -25.32 -29.57
CA LYS A 458 -16.57 -24.43 -29.37
C LYS A 458 -16.14 -23.05 -28.85
N LEU A 459 -15.19 -23.02 -27.92
CA LEU A 459 -14.69 -21.77 -27.36
C LEU A 459 -13.81 -21.02 -28.39
N ARG A 460 -13.07 -21.74 -29.24
CA ARG A 460 -12.31 -21.14 -30.34
C ARG A 460 -13.22 -20.50 -31.39
N ASP A 461 -14.34 -21.16 -31.72
CA ASP A 461 -15.36 -20.62 -32.62
C ASP A 461 -16.00 -19.35 -32.03
N GLU A 462 -16.31 -19.34 -30.73
CA GLU A 462 -16.83 -18.15 -30.03
C GLU A 462 -15.81 -16.99 -30.07
N ALA A 463 -14.51 -17.29 -30.01
CA ALA A 463 -13.43 -16.30 -30.00
C ALA A 463 -13.01 -15.77 -31.39
N GLU A 464 -13.55 -16.30 -32.50
CA GLU A 464 -13.16 -15.94 -33.87
C GLU A 464 -13.22 -14.41 -34.11
N GLU A 465 -14.33 -13.79 -33.71
CA GLU A 465 -14.55 -12.34 -33.85
C GLU A 465 -13.55 -11.52 -33.01
N ILE A 466 -13.23 -11.97 -31.79
CA ILE A 466 -12.23 -11.32 -30.95
C ILE A 466 -10.83 -11.45 -31.54
N MET A 467 -10.49 -12.60 -32.13
CA MET A 467 -9.20 -12.78 -32.82
C MET A 467 -9.06 -11.85 -34.02
N GLU A 468 -10.13 -11.63 -34.78
CA GLU A 468 -10.16 -10.64 -35.87
C GLU A 468 -9.96 -9.22 -35.33
N ILE A 469 -10.65 -8.86 -34.25
CA ILE A 469 -10.51 -7.57 -33.56
C ILE A 469 -9.06 -7.35 -33.10
N LEU A 470 -8.45 -8.30 -32.41
CA LEU A 470 -7.07 -8.22 -31.93
C LEU A 470 -6.05 -8.16 -33.07
N GLY A 471 -6.31 -8.88 -34.18
CA GLY A 471 -5.52 -8.81 -35.40
C GLY A 471 -5.59 -7.44 -36.07
N SER A 472 -6.79 -6.83 -36.14
CA SER A 472 -6.98 -5.47 -36.67
C SER A 472 -6.26 -4.41 -35.84
N LEU A 473 -6.21 -4.60 -34.52
CA LEU A 473 -5.50 -3.74 -33.59
C LEU A 473 -3.99 -3.78 -33.79
N HIS A 474 -3.41 -4.95 -34.06
CA HIS A 474 -1.98 -5.10 -34.35
C HIS A 474 -1.62 -4.63 -35.77
N GLY A 475 -2.41 -4.98 -36.79
CA GLY A 475 -2.15 -4.59 -38.18
C GLY A 475 -2.17 -3.08 -38.44
N ALA A 476 -2.82 -2.29 -37.58
CA ALA A 476 -2.82 -0.83 -37.64
C ALA A 476 -1.48 -0.16 -37.22
N GLU A 477 -0.49 -0.92 -36.72
CA GLU A 477 0.87 -0.41 -36.44
C GLU A 477 1.79 -0.38 -37.66
N ASP A 478 1.56 -1.27 -38.63
CA ASP A 478 2.44 -1.49 -39.79
C ASP A 478 1.99 -0.76 -41.08
N SER A 479 0.95 0.07 -40.99
CA SER A 479 0.43 0.92 -42.09
C SER A 479 0.46 2.38 -41.69
#